data_AF-A0A1A2LYZ1-F1
#
_entry.id   AF-A0A1A2LYZ1-F1
#
_cell.length_a   1.000
_cell.length_b   1.000
_cell.length_c   1.000
_cell.angle_alpha   90.00
_cell.angle_beta   90.00
_cell.angle_gamma   90.00
#
_symmetry.space_group_name_H-M   'P 1'
#
loop_
_entity.id
_entity.type
_entity.pdbx_description
1 polymer ?
#
loop_
_entity_poly.entity_id
_entity_poly.type
_entity_poly.pdbx_seq_one_letter_code
_entity_poly.pdbx_strand_id
1 'polypeptide(L)'
;MQTVLFTLGLVLFLIGLLTGFAIPALKNPRMALSSHLEAVLNGMFLVLLGLLWPHIHLPNAWGIAAVVLIVYSAYANWLATLLASAWGAGRRLAPIAAADHETSPAKERIVSFLLVSLAVAIVVGVGIVIAGL
;
A
#
# COMPACT_ATOMS: atom_id res chain seq x y z
N MET A 1 0.77 -7.34 -18.73
CA MET A 1 0.79 -6.82 -17.35
C MET A 1 2.02 -5.99 -17.01
N GLN A 2 3.19 -6.26 -17.60
CA GLN A 2 4.44 -5.53 -17.29
C GLN A 2 4.31 -4.00 -17.33
N THR A 3 3.85 -3.45 -18.46
CA THR A 3 3.70 -1.98 -18.60
C THR A 3 2.80 -1.38 -17.52
N VAL A 4 1.70 -2.06 -17.17
CA VAL A 4 0.80 -1.61 -16.11
C VAL A 4 1.51 -1.58 -14.75
N LEU A 5 2.23 -2.65 -14.41
CA LEU A 5 3.00 -2.74 -13.17
C LEU A 5 4.11 -1.69 -13.10
N PHE A 6 4.81 -1.43 -14.20
CA PHE A 6 5.81 -0.36 -14.27
C PHE A 6 5.19 1.01 -14.09
N THR A 7 4.14 1.34 -14.83
CA THR A 7 3.49 2.65 -14.76
C THR A 7 2.94 2.91 -13.37
N LEU A 8 2.17 1.97 -12.81
CA LEU A 8 1.57 2.13 -11.48
C LEU A 8 2.64 2.10 -10.38
N GLY A 9 3.68 1.28 -10.52
CA GLY A 9 4.81 1.28 -9.60
C GLY A 9 5.54 2.62 -9.56
N LEU A 10 5.87 3.20 -10.71
CA LEU A 10 6.53 4.50 -10.81
C LEU A 10 5.64 5.66 -10.34
N VAL A 11 4.34 5.62 -10.62
CA VAL A 11 3.38 6.61 -10.12
C VAL A 11 3.32 6.56 -8.59
N LEU A 12 3.19 5.37 -8.00
CA LEU A 12 3.16 5.22 -6.54
C LEU A 12 4.48 5.64 -5.91
N PHE A 13 5.62 5.30 -6.52
CA PHE A 13 6.94 5.74 -6.09
C PHE A 13 7.04 7.27 -6.07
N LEU A 14 6.61 7.94 -7.15
CA LEU A 14 6.58 9.40 -7.22
C LEU A 14 5.68 10.02 -6.14
N ILE A 15 4.48 9.47 -5.94
CA ILE A 15 3.58 9.91 -4.87
C ILE A 15 4.23 9.72 -3.49
N GLY A 16 4.99 8.65 -3.29
CA GLY A 16 5.79 8.43 -2.09
C GLY A 16 6.81 9.54 -1.86
N LEU A 17 7.59 9.90 -2.89
CA LEU A 17 8.53 11.03 -2.82
C LEU A 17 7.82 12.34 -2.45
N LEU A 18 6.68 12.61 -3.08
CA LEU A 18 5.86 13.81 -2.79
C LEU A 18 5.32 13.80 -1.36
N THR A 19 4.91 12.64 -0.85
CA THR A 19 4.46 12.46 0.54
C THR A 19 5.57 12.80 1.54
N GLY A 20 6.84 12.57 1.18
CA GLY A 20 8.00 12.91 2.00
C GLY A 20 8.06 14.41 2.37
N PHE A 21 7.71 15.30 1.44
CA PHE A 21 7.67 16.74 1.70
C PHE A 21 6.53 17.15 2.67
N ALA A 22 5.46 16.37 2.73
CA ALA A 22 4.31 16.65 3.58
C ALA A 22 4.50 16.19 5.04
N ILE A 23 5.54 15.38 5.34
CA ILE A 23 5.75 14.77 6.66
C ILE A 23 5.69 15.79 7.82
N PRO A 24 6.37 16.95 7.77
CA PRO A 24 6.37 17.90 8.88
C PRO A 24 5.02 18.58 9.12
N ALA A 25 4.13 18.57 8.12
CA ALA A 25 2.85 19.27 8.15
C ALA A 25 1.69 18.38 8.64
N LEU A 26 1.89 17.07 8.78
CA LEU A 26 0.83 16.14 9.19
C LEU A 26 0.77 15.97 10.71
N LYS A 27 -0.44 15.71 11.22
CA LYS A 27 -0.75 15.58 12.64
C LYS A 27 0.12 14.51 13.33
N ASN A 28 0.36 13.38 12.67
CA ASN A 28 1.29 12.35 13.12
C ASN A 28 2.42 12.16 12.09
N PRO A 29 3.55 12.87 12.23
CA PRO A 29 4.70 12.78 11.31
C PRO A 29 5.31 11.38 11.22
N ARG A 30 5.18 10.58 12.28
CA ARG A 30 5.71 9.21 12.31
C ARG A 30 4.93 8.29 11.38
N MET A 31 3.60 8.42 11.39
CA MET A 31 2.74 7.71 10.44
C MET A 31 2.86 8.29 9.03
N ALA A 32 3.18 9.59 8.88
CA ALA A 32 3.49 10.18 7.58
C ALA A 32 4.74 9.56 6.96
N LEU A 33 5.78 9.35 7.78
CA LEU A 33 7.00 8.65 7.38
C LEU A 33 6.68 7.21 6.96
N SER A 34 5.82 6.50 7.70
CA SER A 34 5.34 5.18 7.28
C SER A 34 4.65 5.26 5.91
N SER A 35 3.77 6.24 5.66
CA SER A 35 3.11 6.40 4.37
C SER A 35 4.08 6.66 3.21
N HIS A 36 5.09 7.52 3.43
CA HIS A 36 6.18 7.74 2.49
C HIS A 36 6.91 6.44 2.15
N LEU A 37 7.35 5.69 3.17
CA LEU A 37 8.09 4.44 2.98
C LEU A 37 7.22 3.37 2.30
N GLU A 38 5.97 3.21 2.70
CA GLU A 38 5.05 2.26 2.09
C GLU A 38 4.86 2.56 0.61
N ALA A 39 4.65 3.82 0.21
CA ALA A 39 4.52 4.18 -1.20
C ALA A 39 5.80 3.88 -2.01
N VAL A 40 6.97 4.24 -1.46
CA VAL A 40 8.27 4.00 -2.13
C VAL A 40 8.55 2.51 -2.26
N LEU A 41 8.39 1.72 -1.19
CA LEU A 41 8.64 0.28 -1.18
C LEU A 41 7.64 -0.48 -2.06
N ASN A 42 6.34 -0.18 -1.95
CA ASN A 42 5.34 -0.83 -2.79
C ASN A 42 5.49 -0.42 -4.26
N GLY A 43 5.86 0.83 -4.54
CA GLY A 43 6.18 1.28 -5.89
C GLY A 43 7.32 0.49 -6.52
N MET A 44 8.42 0.30 -5.78
CA MET A 44 9.53 -0.56 -6.21
C MET A 44 9.10 -2.03 -6.36
N PHE A 45 8.31 -2.55 -5.43
CA PHE A 45 7.79 -3.92 -5.51
C PHE A 45 6.97 -4.16 -6.78
N LEU A 46 6.10 -3.22 -7.17
CA LEU A 46 5.35 -3.31 -8.42
C LEU A 46 6.27 -3.33 -9.64
N VAL A 47 7.33 -2.50 -9.65
CA VAL A 47 8.33 -2.51 -10.74
C VAL A 47 9.05 -3.86 -10.78
N LEU A 48 9.51 -4.38 -9.65
CA LEU A 48 10.16 -5.70 -9.56
C LEU A 48 9.23 -6.82 -10.03
N LEU A 49 7.94 -6.77 -9.69
CA LEU A 49 6.95 -7.72 -10.17
C LEU A 49 6.74 -7.61 -11.70
N GLY A 50 6.81 -6.40 -12.25
CA GLY A 50 6.80 -6.19 -13.70
C GLY A 50 8.03 -6.80 -14.39
N LEU A 51 9.20 -6.77 -13.75
CA LEU A 51 10.41 -7.45 -14.24
C LEU A 51 10.31 -8.97 -14.11
N LEU A 52 9.70 -9.46 -13.04
CA LEU A 52 9.46 -10.88 -12.79
C LEU A 52 8.43 -11.48 -13.76
N TRP A 53 7.47 -10.67 -14.23
CA TRP A 53 6.29 -11.14 -14.97
C TRP A 53 6.53 -12.11 -16.14
N PRO A 54 7.60 -11.99 -16.96
CA PRO A 54 7.89 -12.95 -18.03
C PRO A 54 8.12 -14.38 -17.55
N HIS A 55 8.42 -14.56 -16.25
CA HIS A 55 8.66 -15.86 -15.61
C HIS A 55 7.40 -16.43 -14.95
N ILE A 56 6.28 -15.70 -14.98
CA ILE A 56 5.02 -16.11 -14.33
C ILE A 56 4.09 -16.76 -15.35
N HIS A 57 3.80 -18.03 -15.14
CA HIS A 57 2.95 -18.89 -15.96
C HIS A 57 1.58 -19.09 -15.30
N LEU A 58 0.68 -18.12 -15.50
CA LEU A 58 -0.69 -18.18 -14.99
C LEU A 58 -1.71 -18.10 -16.12
N PRO A 59 -2.89 -18.73 -15.97
CA PRO A 59 -4.04 -18.39 -16.79
C PRO A 59 -4.36 -16.90 -16.67
N ASN A 60 -4.80 -16.28 -17.77
CA ASN A 60 -5.01 -14.83 -17.84
C ASN A 60 -5.87 -14.27 -16.69
N ALA A 61 -6.93 -14.98 -16.29
CA ALA A 61 -7.80 -14.57 -15.18
C ALA A 61 -7.04 -14.45 -13.85
N TRP A 62 -6.17 -15.41 -13.53
CA TRP A 62 -5.35 -15.39 -12.31
C TRP A 62 -4.26 -14.32 -12.38
N GLY A 63 -3.68 -14.09 -13.57
CA GLY A 63 -2.76 -12.98 -13.79
C GLY A 63 -3.41 -11.62 -13.55
N ILE A 64 -4.63 -11.40 -14.04
CA ILE A 64 -5.41 -10.18 -13.76
C ILE A 64 -5.70 -10.05 -12.27
N ALA A 65 -6.18 -11.13 -11.62
CA ALA A 65 -6.49 -11.12 -10.20
C ALA A 65 -5.28 -10.74 -9.34
N ALA A 66 -4.11 -11.35 -9.61
CA ALA A 66 -2.87 -11.03 -8.90
C ALA A 66 -2.50 -9.54 -9.05
N VAL A 67 -2.52 -9.01 -10.28
CA VAL A 67 -2.20 -7.59 -10.52
C VAL A 67 -3.16 -6.67 -9.79
N VAL A 68 -4.47 -6.92 -9.89
CA VAL A 68 -5.50 -6.09 -9.24
C VAL A 68 -5.32 -6.10 -7.72
N LEU A 69 -5.15 -7.27 -7.11
CA LEU A 69 -5.00 -7.40 -5.66
C LEU A 69 -3.75 -6.70 -5.15
N ILE A 70 -2.60 -6.90 -5.82
CA ILE A 70 -1.32 -6.32 -5.40
C ILE A 70 -1.32 -4.80 -5.60
N VAL A 71 -1.80 -4.31 -6.74
CA VAL A 71 -1.92 -2.87 -7.01
C VAL A 71 -2.88 -2.23 -6.00
N TYR A 72 -4.07 -2.83 -5.79
CA TYR A 72 -5.01 -2.33 -4.79
C TYR A 72 -4.35 -2.22 -3.42
N SER A 73 -3.67 -3.28 -2.96
CA SER A 73 -3.00 -3.26 -1.66
C SER A 73 -1.95 -2.16 -1.57
N ALA A 74 -1.11 -2.01 -2.60
CA ALA A 74 -0.05 -1.01 -2.62
C ALA A 74 -0.59 0.42 -2.44
N TYR A 75 -1.63 0.78 -3.19
CA TYR A 75 -2.25 2.10 -3.10
C TYR A 75 -3.10 2.28 -1.84
N ALA A 76 -3.82 1.24 -1.42
CA ALA A 76 -4.58 1.26 -0.17
C ALA A 76 -3.66 1.44 1.04
N ASN A 77 -2.44 0.89 1.00
CA ASN A 77 -1.48 0.97 2.10
C ASN A 77 -0.95 2.39 2.27
N TRP A 78 -0.48 2.99 1.16
CA TRP A 78 -0.13 4.41 1.14
C TRP A 78 -1.28 5.29 1.63
N LEU A 79 -2.49 5.09 1.11
CA LEU A 79 -3.64 5.93 1.46
C LEU A 79 -4.05 5.76 2.92
N ALA A 80 -4.12 4.53 3.42
CA ALA A 80 -4.52 4.24 4.80
C ALA A 80 -3.56 4.91 5.80
N THR A 81 -2.25 4.78 5.57
CA THR A 81 -1.22 5.39 6.41
C THR A 81 -1.20 6.91 6.29
N LEU A 82 -1.45 7.47 5.10
CA LEU A 82 -1.57 8.92 4.91
C LEU A 82 -2.79 9.48 5.67
N LEU A 83 -3.95 8.84 5.54
CA LEU A 83 -5.16 9.22 6.27
C LEU A 83 -4.98 9.05 7.78
N ALA A 84 -4.32 7.97 8.21
CA ALA A 84 -3.99 7.75 9.61
C ALA A 84 -3.10 8.86 10.16
N SER A 85 -2.11 9.30 9.37
CA SER A 85 -1.25 10.42 9.71
C SER A 85 -2.01 11.74 9.80
N ALA A 86 -2.84 12.05 8.81
CA ALA A 86 -3.60 13.31 8.76
C ALA A 86 -4.67 13.40 9.87
N TRP A 87 -5.31 12.28 10.22
CA TRP A 87 -6.38 12.25 11.21
C TRP A 87 -5.93 11.93 12.63
N GLY A 88 -4.71 11.42 12.81
CA GLY A 88 -4.26 10.81 14.07
C GLY A 88 -5.02 9.53 14.38
N ALA A 89 -5.25 8.70 13.36
CA ALA A 89 -5.94 7.41 13.47
C ALA A 89 -4.94 6.25 13.51
N GLY A 90 -5.45 5.01 13.61
CA GLY A 90 -4.65 3.79 13.47
C GLY A 90 -4.19 3.20 14.80
N ARG A 91 -4.73 3.66 15.93
CA ARG A 91 -4.39 3.15 17.27
C ARG A 91 -4.66 1.65 17.39
N ARG A 92 -5.69 1.14 16.74
CA ARG A 92 -6.08 -0.28 16.87
C ARG A 92 -5.15 -1.24 16.15
N LEU A 93 -4.68 -0.88 14.96
CA LEU A 93 -3.93 -1.79 14.07
C LEU A 93 -2.45 -1.40 13.90
N ALA A 94 -2.11 -0.15 14.18
CA ALA A 94 -0.75 0.36 14.19
C ALA A 94 -0.50 1.15 15.50
N PRO A 95 -0.61 0.52 16.68
CA PRO A 95 -0.52 1.21 17.98
C PRO A 95 0.85 1.87 18.18
N ILE A 96 1.92 1.21 17.71
CA ILE A 96 3.27 1.77 17.68
C ILE A 96 3.19 3.08 16.86
N ALA A 97 2.80 2.96 15.57
CA ALA A 97 2.33 4.02 14.65
C ALA A 97 1.72 5.27 15.30
N ALA A 98 0.61 5.04 15.98
CA ALA A 98 -0.34 6.04 16.40
C ALA A 98 0.06 6.75 17.70
N ALA A 99 0.83 6.10 18.58
CA ALA A 99 1.10 6.60 19.93
C ALA A 99 -0.20 7.02 20.65
N ASP A 100 -0.25 8.21 21.24
CA ASP A 100 -1.40 8.72 22.01
C ASP A 100 -2.46 9.43 21.14
N HIS A 101 -2.37 9.33 19.80
CA HIS A 101 -3.33 9.99 18.93
C HIS A 101 -4.69 9.29 18.95
N GLU A 102 -5.74 10.10 19.11
CA GLU A 102 -7.13 9.65 19.02
C GLU A 102 -7.88 10.46 17.95
N THR A 103 -8.87 9.80 17.36
CA THR A 103 -9.72 10.36 16.33
C THR A 103 -11.14 9.81 16.45
N SER A 104 -12.06 10.33 15.63
CA SER A 104 -13.45 9.87 15.69
C SER A 104 -13.58 8.39 15.27
N PRO A 105 -14.55 7.64 15.82
CA PRO A 105 -14.72 6.22 15.51
C PRO A 105 -14.90 5.92 14.02
N ALA A 106 -15.52 6.86 13.28
CA ALA A 106 -15.70 6.74 11.84
C ALA A 106 -14.37 6.76 11.08
N LYS A 107 -13.45 7.68 11.43
CA LYS A 107 -12.12 7.80 10.81
C LYS A 107 -11.26 6.58 11.12
N GLU A 108 -11.30 6.10 12.36
CA GLU A 108 -10.60 4.88 12.79
C GLU A 108 -11.09 3.65 12.01
N ARG A 109 -12.42 3.55 11.79
CA ARG A 109 -13.01 2.44 11.03
C ARG A 109 -12.60 2.45 9.56
N ILE A 110 -12.53 3.62 8.91
CA ILE A 110 -12.07 3.75 7.52
C ILE A 110 -10.63 3.26 7.40
N VAL A 111 -9.73 3.77 8.24
CA VAL A 111 -8.31 3.38 8.25
C VAL A 111 -8.18 1.88 8.54
N SER A 112 -8.91 1.37 9.53
CA SER A 112 -8.87 -0.05 9.87
C SER A 112 -9.35 -0.94 8.74
N PHE A 113 -10.44 -0.56 8.07
CA PHE A 113 -10.96 -1.29 6.93
C PHE A 113 -9.94 -1.35 5.80
N LEU A 114 -9.31 -0.24 5.45
CA LEU A 114 -8.26 -0.21 4.43
C LEU A 114 -7.08 -1.12 4.83
N LEU A 115 -6.58 -1.01 6.07
CA LEU A 115 -5.44 -1.82 6.55
C LEU A 115 -5.74 -3.33 6.57
N VAL A 116 -6.96 -3.75 6.90
CA VAL A 116 -7.31 -5.18 6.89
C VAL A 116 -7.52 -5.67 5.46
N SER A 117 -8.27 -4.92 4.64
CA SER A 117 -8.56 -5.31 3.27
C SER A 117 -7.30 -5.39 2.40
N LEU A 118 -6.38 -4.43 2.55
CA LEU A 118 -5.09 -4.48 1.85
C LEU A 118 -4.25 -5.67 2.32
N ALA A 119 -4.24 -6.00 3.62
CA ALA A 119 -3.43 -7.09 4.16
C ALA A 119 -3.89 -8.45 3.59
N VAL A 120 -5.21 -8.65 3.47
CA VAL A 120 -5.77 -9.84 2.81
C VAL A 120 -5.40 -9.84 1.32
N ALA A 121 -5.55 -8.69 0.64
CA ALA A 121 -5.27 -8.59 -0.78
C ALA A 121 -3.81 -8.89 -1.14
N ILE A 122 -2.84 -8.36 -0.39
CA ILE A 122 -1.41 -8.62 -0.68
C ILE A 122 -1.03 -10.08 -0.44
N VAL A 123 -1.51 -10.70 0.64
CA VAL A 123 -1.21 -12.11 0.94
C VAL A 123 -1.75 -13.02 -0.16
N VAL A 124 -3.00 -12.81 -0.57
CA VAL A 124 -3.61 -13.60 -1.66
C VAL A 124 -2.93 -13.31 -2.99
N GLY A 125 -2.67 -12.04 -3.32
CA GLY A 125 -2.06 -11.63 -4.57
C GLY A 125 -0.64 -12.21 -4.75
N VAL A 126 0.20 -12.11 -3.72
CA VAL A 126 1.55 -12.71 -3.74
C VAL A 126 1.47 -14.23 -3.78
N GLY A 127 0.52 -14.86 -3.08
CA GLY A 127 0.28 -16.30 -3.18
C GLY A 127 -0.03 -16.76 -4.60
N ILE A 128 -0.84 -16.00 -5.35
CA ILE A 128 -1.13 -16.28 -6.77
C ILE A 128 0.15 -16.14 -7.62
N VAL A 129 0.95 -15.10 -7.39
CA VAL A 129 2.23 -14.91 -8.08
C VAL A 129 3.16 -16.10 -7.84
N ILE A 130 3.30 -16.55 -6.60
CA ILE A 130 4.13 -17.71 -6.22
C ILE A 130 3.63 -18.98 -6.90
N ALA A 131 2.32 -19.22 -6.94
CA ALA A 131 1.74 -20.38 -7.61
C ALA A 131 1.95 -20.36 -9.14
N GLY A 132 2.27 -19.19 -9.70
CA GLY A 132 2.55 -19.00 -11.12
C GLY A 132 4.03 -19.02 -11.48
N LEU A 133 4.95 -18.97 -10.52
CA LEU A 133 6.38 -19.16 -10.76
C LEU A 133 6.68 -20.64 -10.99
#